data_AF-A0A978VR18-F1
#
_entry.id   AF-A0A978VR18-F1
#
_cell.length_a   1.000
_cell.length_b   1.000
_cell.length_c   1.000
_cell.angle_alpha   90.00
_cell.angle_beta   90.00
_cell.angle_gamma   90.00
#
_symmetry.space_group_name_H-M   'P 1'
#
loop_
_entity.id
_entity.type
_entity.pdbx_description
1 polymer ?
#
loop_
_entity_poly.entity_id
_entity_poly.type
_entity_poly.pdbx_seq_one_letter_code
_entity_poly.pdbx_strand_id
1 'polypeptide(L)'
;MPATKSARAFWLGTDQPRSNLAMISCGWFGRLTLYANYLVILFAAILWIKPLSEMLVNKNIADGKDVHLDNKFGHLERLFGSVGILPSDFAKLRIWCLLLSGFLQLVALRPNLQMYLNEALLCWYQRLHASKVPDLEFSRAKVFLHNHFLCLVVLQFLAPPVLLLVFLGLSQLDGNSIEDYQLVCGLLPCSAFLKEVALFLAWWVVFIWAVYTSVTLLLFRRGNLYVS
;
A
#
# COMPACT_ATOMS: atom_id res chain seq x y z
N MET A 1 -1.31 -19.14 3.19
CA MET A 1 -1.81 -17.98 2.42
C MET A 1 -0.61 -17.16 1.92
N PRO A 2 -0.54 -16.76 0.64
CA PRO A 2 0.58 -15.97 0.12
C PRO A 2 0.66 -14.57 0.74
N ALA A 3 -0.47 -14.00 1.14
CA ALA A 3 -0.53 -12.67 1.75
C ALA A 3 0.05 -12.61 3.17
N THR A 4 0.07 -13.71 3.95
CA THR A 4 0.77 -13.72 5.25
C THR A 4 2.28 -13.81 5.08
N LYS A 5 2.75 -14.35 3.94
CA LYS A 5 4.17 -14.41 3.60
C LYS A 5 4.76 -13.05 3.23
N SER A 6 3.97 -12.11 2.70
CA SER A 6 4.44 -10.76 2.37
C SER A 6 4.76 -9.92 3.61
N ALA A 7 3.89 -9.96 4.62
CA ALA A 7 4.14 -9.30 5.89
C ALA A 7 5.27 -9.99 6.68
N ARG A 8 5.46 -11.30 6.51
CA ARG A 8 6.61 -12.04 7.07
C ARG A 8 7.91 -11.59 6.42
N ALA A 9 7.92 -11.41 5.10
CA ALA A 9 9.06 -10.88 4.36
C ALA A 9 9.45 -9.49 4.89
N PHE A 10 8.46 -8.58 5.05
CA PHE A 10 8.69 -7.28 5.69
C PHE A 10 9.29 -7.43 7.10
N TRP A 11 8.71 -8.28 7.95
CA TRP A 11 9.17 -8.51 9.32
C TRP A 11 10.61 -9.06 9.38
N LEU A 12 10.95 -10.05 8.56
CA LEU A 12 12.31 -10.60 8.41
C LEU A 12 13.32 -9.56 7.94
N GLY A 13 12.86 -8.57 7.17
CA GLY A 13 13.65 -7.46 6.68
C GLY A 13 13.95 -6.37 7.70
N THR A 14 12.98 -6.08 8.55
CA THR A 14 13.03 -4.98 9.53
C THR A 14 13.56 -5.42 10.89
N ASP A 15 13.11 -6.57 11.37
CA ASP A 15 13.45 -7.17 12.67
C ASP A 15 14.07 -8.56 12.43
N GLN A 16 15.35 -8.59 12.04
CA GLN A 16 16.07 -9.87 11.98
C GLN A 16 16.11 -10.50 13.38
N PRO A 17 15.82 -11.81 13.54
CA PRO A 17 16.36 -12.52 14.70
C PRO A 17 17.88 -12.34 14.66
N ARG A 18 18.50 -12.09 15.83
CA ARG A 18 19.94 -11.75 16.03
C ARG A 18 20.97 -12.72 15.40
N SER A 19 20.55 -13.68 14.58
CA SER A 19 21.41 -14.46 13.71
C SER A 19 22.06 -13.55 12.67
N ASN A 20 23.35 -13.28 12.87
CA ASN A 20 24.22 -12.48 12.00
C ASN A 20 24.56 -13.24 10.69
N LEU A 21 23.53 -13.77 10.02
CA LEU A 21 23.67 -14.48 8.75
C LEU A 21 23.74 -13.43 7.63
N ALA A 22 24.94 -13.19 7.11
CA ALA A 22 25.20 -12.27 6.01
C ALA A 22 24.34 -12.55 4.76
N MET A 23 23.91 -13.81 4.59
CA MET A 23 23.04 -14.24 3.49
C MET A 23 21.60 -13.72 3.61
N ILE A 24 21.15 -13.33 4.81
CA ILE A 24 19.80 -12.85 5.11
C ILE A 24 19.79 -11.34 5.38
N SER A 25 20.96 -10.72 5.55
CA SER A 25 21.04 -9.29 5.83
C SER A 25 20.54 -8.48 4.64
N CYS A 26 19.37 -7.89 4.79
CA CYS A 26 18.96 -6.78 3.95
C CYS A 26 19.87 -5.59 4.29
N GLY A 27 20.62 -5.10 3.29
CA GLY A 27 21.45 -3.92 3.45
C GLY A 27 20.64 -2.72 3.94
N TRP A 28 21.32 -1.73 4.53
CA TRP A 28 20.68 -0.56 5.12
C TRP A 28 19.68 0.13 4.18
N PHE A 29 20.00 0.19 2.88
CA PHE A 29 19.12 0.75 1.85
C PHE A 29 17.77 0.04 1.71
N GLY A 30 17.76 -1.30 1.74
CA GLY A 30 16.51 -2.06 1.62
C GLY A 30 15.63 -1.91 2.86
N ARG A 31 16.23 -1.86 4.06
CA ARG A 31 15.50 -1.56 5.31
C ARG A 31 14.90 -0.17 5.29
N LEU A 32 15.68 0.84 4.91
CA LEU A 32 15.22 2.22 4.80
C LEU A 32 14.05 2.32 3.82
N THR A 33 14.14 1.66 2.68
CA THR A 33 13.08 1.62 1.65
C THR A 33 11.79 1.02 2.20
N LEU A 34 11.87 -0.09 2.93
CA LEU A 34 10.68 -0.74 3.51
C LEU A 34 10.00 0.15 4.57
N TYR A 35 10.78 0.76 5.47
CA TYR A 35 10.24 1.68 6.47
C TYR A 35 9.64 2.93 5.84
N ALA A 36 10.34 3.54 4.88
CA ALA A 36 9.84 4.70 4.15
C ALA A 36 8.54 4.38 3.42
N ASN A 37 8.46 3.23 2.75
CA ASN A 37 7.26 2.78 2.07
C ASN A 37 6.07 2.66 3.04
N TYR A 38 6.26 1.98 4.18
CA TYR A 38 5.21 1.83 5.18
C TYR A 38 4.75 3.17 5.76
N LEU A 39 5.68 4.06 6.10
CA LEU A 39 5.35 5.39 6.64
C LEU A 39 4.59 6.24 5.62
N VAL A 40 5.01 6.24 4.36
CA VAL A 40 4.35 6.99 3.29
C VAL A 40 2.95 6.44 3.02
N ILE A 41 2.77 5.12 3.01
CA ILE A 41 1.45 4.47 2.87
C ILE A 41 0.52 4.87 4.03
N LEU A 42 1.00 4.82 5.27
CA LEU A 42 0.19 5.15 6.45
C LEU A 42 -0.17 6.64 6.46
N PHE A 43 0.78 7.51 6.12
CA PHE A 43 0.56 8.94 5.98
C PHE A 43 -0.46 9.26 4.87
N ALA A 44 -0.31 8.66 3.69
CA ALA A 44 -1.24 8.80 2.57
C ALA A 44 -2.65 8.32 2.94
N ALA A 45 -2.77 7.18 3.63
CA ALA A 45 -4.05 6.65 4.08
C ALA A 45 -4.78 7.63 5.02
N ILE A 46 -4.08 8.21 6.00
CA ILE A 46 -4.67 9.13 6.99
C ILE A 46 -5.06 10.47 6.36
N LEU A 47 -4.21 11.00 5.48
CA LEU A 47 -4.37 12.34 4.91
C LEU A 47 -5.68 12.48 4.09
N TRP A 48 -6.17 11.38 3.54
CA TRP A 48 -7.36 11.30 2.71
C TRP A 48 -8.67 10.95 3.46
N ILE A 49 -8.63 10.61 4.76
CA ILE A 49 -9.84 10.24 5.53
C ILE A 49 -10.83 11.41 5.63
N LYS A 50 -10.33 12.60 6.00
CA LYS A 50 -11.17 13.80 6.17
C LYS A 50 -11.90 14.23 4.87
N PRO A 51 -11.21 14.50 3.75
CA PRO A 51 -11.88 14.95 2.53
C PRO A 51 -12.89 13.94 1.99
N LEU A 52 -12.60 12.63 2.12
CA LEU A 52 -13.52 11.59 1.66
C LEU A 52 -14.73 11.44 2.58
N SER A 53 -14.56 11.63 3.88
CA SER A 53 -15.70 11.68 4.82
C SER A 53 -16.63 12.86 4.51
N GLU A 54 -16.07 14.00 4.10
CA GLU A 54 -16.85 15.17 3.69
C GLU A 54 -17.58 14.91 2.37
N MET A 55 -16.93 14.34 1.35
CA MET A 55 -17.58 13.97 0.08
C MET A 55 -18.71 12.93 0.27
N LEU A 56 -18.55 11.95 1.16
CA LEU A 56 -19.54 10.91 1.43
C LEU A 56 -20.72 11.43 2.28
N VAL A 57 -20.48 12.31 3.24
CA VAL A 57 -21.51 12.84 4.15
C VAL A 57 -22.28 14.00 3.52
N ASN A 58 -21.65 14.82 2.69
CA ASN A 58 -22.27 16.03 2.12
C ASN A 58 -23.41 15.72 1.13
N LYS A 59 -23.49 14.49 0.59
CA LYS A 59 -24.61 14.06 -0.27
C LYS A 59 -25.93 13.83 0.46
N ASN A 60 -25.92 13.67 1.78
CA ASN A 60 -27.13 13.36 2.58
C ASN A 60 -27.77 14.60 3.23
N ILE A 61 -27.18 15.79 3.08
CA ILE A 61 -27.63 17.03 3.77
C ILE A 61 -28.05 18.11 2.76
N ALA A 62 -28.16 17.77 1.47
CA ALA A 62 -28.58 18.69 0.41
C ALA A 62 -30.10 19.01 0.41
N ASP A 63 -30.80 18.81 1.54
CA ASP A 63 -32.25 19.13 1.67
C ASP A 63 -32.57 20.01 2.90
N GLY A 64 -31.64 20.82 3.42
CA GLY A 64 -32.06 21.96 4.26
C GLY A 64 -31.15 22.51 5.36
N LYS A 65 -29.81 22.51 5.25
CA LYS A 65 -28.94 23.11 6.30
C LYS A 65 -27.75 23.91 5.75
N ASP A 66 -28.02 24.95 4.97
CA ASP A 66 -26.99 25.85 4.41
C ASP A 66 -26.32 26.82 5.40
N VAL A 67 -26.76 26.91 6.67
CA VAL A 67 -26.24 27.96 7.59
C VAL A 67 -25.16 27.46 8.55
N HIS A 68 -25.02 26.15 8.77
CA HIS A 68 -24.10 25.61 9.79
C HIS A 68 -22.82 24.97 9.22
N LEU A 69 -22.76 24.73 7.89
CA LEU A 69 -21.61 24.10 7.23
C LEU A 69 -20.49 25.11 6.94
N ASP A 70 -20.84 26.34 6.56
CA ASP A 70 -19.89 27.43 6.27
C ASP A 70 -18.95 27.72 7.45
N ASN A 71 -19.50 27.68 8.67
CA ASN A 71 -18.74 27.97 9.88
C ASN A 71 -17.73 26.85 10.22
N LYS A 72 -17.96 25.62 9.76
CA LYS A 72 -17.08 24.47 9.99
C LYS A 72 -15.98 24.37 8.93
N PHE A 73 -16.30 24.71 7.68
CA PHE A 73 -15.34 24.85 6.59
C PHE A 73 -14.35 25.98 6.88
N GLY A 74 -14.84 27.15 7.31
CA GLY A 74 -13.99 28.28 7.74
C GLY A 74 -13.11 27.98 8.96
N HIS A 75 -13.49 27.04 9.83
CA HIS A 75 -12.67 26.62 10.97
C HIS A 75 -11.53 25.66 10.55
N LEU A 76 -11.78 24.77 9.60
CA LEU A 76 -10.74 23.94 8.99
C LEU A 76 -9.78 24.81 8.18
N GLU A 77 -10.30 25.78 7.44
CA GLU A 77 -9.50 26.75 6.69
C GLU A 77 -8.62 27.63 7.62
N ARG A 78 -9.12 28.00 8.81
CA ARG A 78 -8.31 28.65 9.86
C ARG A 78 -7.28 27.73 10.50
N LEU A 79 -7.58 26.45 10.71
CA LEU A 79 -6.61 25.45 11.20
C LEU A 79 -5.51 25.16 10.16
N PHE A 80 -5.83 25.17 8.87
CA PHE A 80 -4.84 25.04 7.79
C PHE A 80 -4.05 26.34 7.57
N GLY A 81 -4.70 27.49 7.76
CA GLY A 81 -4.05 28.79 7.81
C GLY A 81 -3.00 28.90 8.91
N SER A 82 -3.16 28.17 10.03
CA SER A 82 -2.13 28.10 11.08
C SER A 82 -0.94 27.19 10.74
N VAL A 83 -1.05 26.36 9.69
CA VAL A 83 0.02 25.48 9.17
C VAL A 83 0.66 26.05 7.89
N GLY A 84 0.13 27.15 7.36
CA GLY A 84 0.73 27.91 6.25
C GLY A 84 0.63 27.27 4.87
N ILE A 85 -0.22 26.24 4.69
CA ILE A 85 -0.40 25.57 3.39
C ILE A 85 -1.72 26.03 2.76
N LEU A 86 -1.64 26.56 1.54
CA LEU A 86 -2.79 26.98 0.74
C LEU A 86 -3.64 25.74 0.35
N PRO A 87 -4.99 25.81 0.35
CA PRO A 87 -5.84 24.65 0.05
C PRO A 87 -5.57 24.00 -1.32
N SER A 88 -5.19 24.80 -2.32
CA SER A 88 -4.77 24.31 -3.64
C SER A 88 -3.48 23.49 -3.61
N ASP A 89 -2.53 23.89 -2.76
CA ASP A 89 -1.24 23.21 -2.61
C ASP A 89 -1.41 21.94 -1.79
N PHE A 90 -2.36 21.93 -0.85
CA PHE A 90 -2.73 20.72 -0.14
C PHE A 90 -3.29 19.65 -1.06
N ALA A 91 -4.20 20.01 -1.99
CA ALA A 91 -4.74 19.08 -2.98
C ALA A 91 -3.64 18.46 -3.85
N LYS A 92 -2.69 19.27 -4.33
CA LYS A 92 -1.51 18.79 -5.07
C LYS A 92 -0.65 17.86 -4.21
N LEU A 93 -0.36 18.23 -2.96
CA LEU A 93 0.40 17.41 -2.02
C LEU A 93 -0.24 16.04 -1.83
N ARG A 94 -1.58 15.97 -1.72
CA ARG A 94 -2.30 14.69 -1.59
C ARG A 94 -2.03 13.74 -2.76
N ILE A 95 -2.09 14.26 -3.98
CA ILE A 95 -1.88 13.51 -5.21
C ILE A 95 -0.41 13.09 -5.32
N TRP A 96 0.51 14.00 -5.01
CA TRP A 96 1.95 13.70 -4.93
C TRP A 96 2.25 12.61 -3.90
N CYS A 97 1.56 12.61 -2.76
CA CYS A 97 1.73 11.59 -1.73
C CYS A 97 1.24 10.21 -2.20
N LEU A 98 0.11 10.15 -2.91
CA LEU A 98 -0.36 8.90 -3.54
C LEU A 98 0.63 8.41 -4.61
N LEU A 99 1.10 9.29 -5.49
CA LEU A 99 2.09 8.96 -6.52
C LEU A 99 3.38 8.44 -5.89
N LEU A 100 3.88 9.14 -4.88
CA LEU A 100 5.06 8.74 -4.12
C LEU A 100 4.86 7.37 -3.46
N SER A 101 3.68 7.10 -2.89
CA SER A 101 3.36 5.79 -2.30
C SER A 101 3.38 4.65 -3.33
N GLY A 102 2.82 4.87 -4.53
CA GLY A 102 2.86 3.88 -5.61
C GLY A 102 4.29 3.63 -6.11
N PHE A 103 5.08 4.69 -6.26
CA PHE A 103 6.48 4.57 -6.66
C PHE A 103 7.32 3.83 -5.61
N LEU A 104 7.19 4.18 -4.32
CA LEU A 104 7.88 3.48 -3.24
C LEU A 104 7.47 2.01 -3.13
N GLN A 105 6.21 1.67 -3.40
CA GLN A 105 5.76 0.27 -3.46
C GLN A 105 6.45 -0.50 -4.60
N LEU A 106 6.65 0.11 -5.77
CA LEU A 106 7.41 -0.50 -6.87
C LEU A 106 8.89 -0.69 -6.52
N VAL A 107 9.52 0.32 -5.92
CA VAL A 107 10.93 0.21 -5.47
C VAL A 107 11.06 -0.86 -4.38
N ALA A 108 10.06 -0.97 -3.50
CA ALA A 108 10.00 -1.99 -2.45
C ALA A 108 9.68 -3.40 -2.97
N LEU A 109 9.28 -3.58 -4.23
CA LEU A 109 9.01 -4.90 -4.82
C LEU A 109 10.23 -5.82 -4.75
N ARG A 110 11.40 -5.29 -5.14
CA ARG A 110 12.66 -6.04 -5.16
C ARG A 110 13.07 -6.54 -3.76
N PRO A 111 13.18 -5.69 -2.72
CA PRO A 111 13.53 -6.17 -1.39
C PRO A 111 12.47 -7.13 -0.82
N ASN A 112 11.17 -6.92 -1.08
CA ASN A 112 10.11 -7.83 -0.65
C ASN A 112 10.25 -9.23 -1.29
N LEU A 113 10.55 -9.30 -2.59
CA LEU A 113 10.76 -10.57 -3.28
C LEU A 113 12.03 -11.27 -2.81
N GLN A 114 13.11 -10.53 -2.58
CA GLN A 114 14.35 -11.07 -2.03
C GLN A 114 14.13 -11.66 -0.64
N MET A 115 13.33 -11.00 0.21
CA MET A 115 12.98 -11.52 1.53
C MET A 115 12.13 -12.79 1.47
N TYR A 116 11.20 -12.89 0.52
CA TYR A 116 10.44 -14.11 0.28
C TYR A 116 11.35 -15.30 -0.10
N LEU A 117 12.35 -15.05 -0.95
CA LEU A 117 13.34 -16.07 -1.33
C LEU A 117 14.25 -16.45 -0.16
N ASN A 118 14.65 -15.46 0.65
CA ASN A 118 15.48 -15.68 1.84
C ASN A 118 14.77 -16.53 2.90
N GLU A 119 13.43 -16.52 2.96
CA GLU A 119 12.65 -17.38 3.84
C GLU A 119 12.84 -18.87 3.51
N ALA A 120 12.86 -19.23 2.23
CA ALA A 120 13.10 -20.60 1.79
C ALA A 120 14.51 -21.06 2.17
N LEU A 121 15.50 -20.17 2.01
CA LEU A 121 16.89 -20.43 2.36
C LEU A 121 17.09 -20.58 3.87
N LEU A 122 16.43 -19.74 4.69
CA LEU A 122 16.47 -19.86 6.14
C LEU A 122 15.81 -21.15 6.61
N CYS A 123 14.67 -21.55 6.01
CA CYS A 123 14.03 -22.83 6.33
C CYS A 123 14.93 -24.03 5.99
N TRP A 124 15.63 -23.98 4.85
CA TRP A 124 16.60 -24.99 4.46
C TRP A 124 17.77 -25.03 5.47
N TYR A 125 18.34 -23.87 5.81
CA TYR A 125 19.47 -23.74 6.73
C TYR A 125 19.14 -24.22 8.16
N GLN A 126 18.00 -23.78 8.70
CA GLN A 126 17.53 -24.20 10.02
C GLN A 126 17.38 -25.72 10.09
N ARG A 127 16.84 -26.35 9.04
CA ARG A 127 16.65 -27.80 9.02
C ARG A 127 17.96 -28.55 8.84
N LEU A 128 18.89 -28.06 8.01
CA LEU A 128 20.23 -28.61 7.87
C LEU A 128 20.96 -28.71 9.22
N HIS A 129 20.80 -27.70 10.09
CA HIS A 129 21.46 -27.64 11.38
C HIS A 129 20.64 -28.18 12.56
N ALA A 130 19.33 -28.36 12.42
CA ALA A 130 18.46 -28.88 13.48
C ALA A 130 18.39 -30.42 13.52
N SER A 131 18.65 -31.12 12.40
CA SER A 131 18.53 -32.58 12.32
C SER A 131 19.89 -33.27 12.31
N LYS A 132 20.03 -34.36 13.10
CA LYS A 132 21.22 -35.23 13.10
C LYS A 132 21.39 -36.03 11.80
N VAL A 133 20.28 -36.24 11.07
CA VAL A 133 20.26 -36.83 9.72
C VAL A 133 19.48 -35.86 8.80
N PRO A 134 20.10 -35.32 7.74
CA PRO A 134 19.46 -34.32 6.89
C PRO A 134 18.45 -34.96 5.92
N ASP A 135 17.16 -34.67 6.11
CA ASP A 135 16.10 -35.05 5.15
C ASP A 135 16.08 -34.11 3.94
N LEU A 136 16.98 -34.38 2.97
CA LEU A 136 17.16 -33.58 1.77
C LEU A 136 15.90 -33.53 0.88
N GLU A 137 15.13 -34.62 0.78
CA GLU A 137 13.93 -34.69 -0.05
C GLU A 137 12.82 -33.72 0.41
N PHE A 138 12.61 -33.59 1.72
CA PHE A 138 11.64 -32.62 2.25
C PHE A 138 12.08 -31.18 1.96
N SER A 139 13.38 -30.92 2.11
CA SER A 139 13.96 -29.60 1.82
C SER A 139 13.79 -29.21 0.35
N ARG A 140 13.99 -30.18 -0.55
CA ARG A 140 13.79 -30.03 -1.99
C ARG A 140 12.32 -29.72 -2.30
N ALA A 141 11.39 -30.45 -1.67
CA ALA A 141 9.96 -30.20 -1.81
C ALA A 141 9.56 -28.79 -1.35
N LYS A 142 10.13 -28.29 -0.23
CA LYS A 142 9.86 -26.92 0.27
C LYS A 142 10.41 -25.83 -0.67
N VAL A 143 11.56 -26.05 -1.30
CA VAL A 143 12.12 -25.14 -2.33
C VAL A 143 11.26 -25.12 -3.58
N PHE A 144 10.82 -26.28 -4.08
CA PHE A 144 9.90 -26.36 -5.22
C PHE A 144 8.57 -25.65 -4.93
N LEU A 145 8.04 -25.78 -3.72
CA LEU A 145 6.83 -25.08 -3.31
C LEU A 145 7.01 -23.55 -3.33
N HIS A 146 8.15 -23.04 -2.84
CA HIS A 146 8.44 -21.60 -2.90
C HIS A 146 8.57 -21.10 -4.34
N ASN A 147 9.21 -21.89 -5.21
CA ASN A 147 9.35 -21.57 -6.63
C ASN A 147 7.97 -21.57 -7.34
N HIS A 148 7.11 -22.53 -7.03
CA HIS A 148 5.75 -22.60 -7.58
C HIS A 148 4.92 -21.35 -7.22
N PHE A 149 4.99 -20.90 -5.96
CA PHE A 149 4.27 -19.71 -5.51
C PHE A 149 4.95 -18.37 -5.84
N LEU A 150 6.16 -18.38 -6.43
CA LEU A 150 6.92 -17.16 -6.70
C LEU A 150 6.13 -16.21 -7.60
N CYS A 151 5.57 -16.71 -8.70
CA CYS A 151 4.77 -15.90 -9.63
C CYS A 151 3.55 -15.27 -8.94
N LEU A 152 2.83 -16.06 -8.12
CA LEU A 152 1.69 -15.57 -7.35
C LEU A 152 2.07 -14.48 -6.35
N VAL A 153 3.24 -14.62 -5.71
CA VAL A 153 3.76 -13.62 -4.76
C VAL A 153 4.17 -12.34 -5.48
N VAL A 154 4.84 -12.44 -6.62
CA VAL A 154 5.17 -11.28 -7.46
C VAL A 154 3.91 -10.54 -7.88
N LEU A 155 2.90 -11.28 -8.35
CA LEU A 155 1.61 -10.70 -8.74
C LEU A 155 0.91 -10.00 -7.57
N GLN A 156 0.93 -10.62 -6.39
CA GLN A 156 0.35 -10.05 -5.16
C GLN A 156 1.02 -8.72 -4.75
N PHE A 157 2.34 -8.59 -4.94
CA PHE A 157 3.07 -7.36 -4.62
C PHE A 157 2.96 -6.30 -5.72
N LEU A 158 2.80 -6.70 -6.97
CA LEU A 158 2.69 -5.80 -8.13
C LEU A 158 1.27 -5.27 -8.32
N ALA A 159 0.24 -6.04 -7.95
CA ALA A 159 -1.15 -5.65 -8.19
C ALA A 159 -1.55 -4.34 -7.48
N PRO A 160 -1.27 -4.12 -6.17
CA PRO A 160 -1.61 -2.86 -5.50
C PRO A 160 -0.98 -1.60 -6.11
N PRO A 161 0.33 -1.53 -6.40
CA PRO A 161 0.93 -0.33 -6.98
C PRO A 161 0.47 -0.07 -8.42
N VAL A 162 0.28 -1.11 -9.23
CA VAL A 162 -0.24 -0.94 -10.60
C VAL A 162 -1.67 -0.39 -10.55
N LEU A 163 -2.52 -0.95 -9.70
CA LEU A 163 -3.90 -0.50 -9.56
C LEU A 163 -3.98 0.95 -9.08
N LEU A 164 -3.13 1.33 -8.12
CA LEU A 164 -3.00 2.71 -7.64
C LEU A 164 -2.57 3.66 -8.77
N LEU A 165 -1.54 3.32 -9.52
CA LEU A 165 -1.03 4.15 -10.62
C LEU A 165 -2.04 4.28 -11.75
N VAL A 166 -2.78 3.21 -12.06
CA VAL A 166 -3.87 3.26 -13.06
C VAL A 166 -4.98 4.20 -12.61
N PHE A 167 -5.47 4.07 -11.37
CA PHE A 167 -6.51 4.97 -10.86
C PHE A 167 -6.03 6.43 -10.74
N LEU A 168 -4.78 6.64 -10.34
CA LEU A 168 -4.19 7.98 -10.32
C LEU A 168 -4.05 8.56 -11.74
N GLY A 169 -3.63 7.76 -12.72
CA GLY A 169 -3.56 8.15 -14.12
C GLY A 169 -4.93 8.50 -14.69
N LEU A 170 -5.95 7.67 -14.42
CA LEU A 170 -7.34 7.94 -14.81
C LEU A 170 -7.88 9.25 -14.21
N SER A 171 -7.46 9.61 -12.99
CA SER A 171 -7.86 10.89 -12.37
C SER A 171 -7.19 12.13 -12.99
N GLN A 172 -6.08 11.95 -13.71
CA GLN A 172 -5.31 13.03 -14.35
C GLN A 172 -5.64 13.24 -15.82
N LEU A 173 -6.44 12.35 -16.43
CA LEU A 173 -6.89 12.53 -17.81
C LEU A 173 -7.76 13.80 -17.89
N ASP A 174 -7.27 14.77 -18.66
CA ASP A 174 -7.94 16.05 -18.86
C ASP A 174 -9.09 15.91 -19.87
N GLY A 175 -10.15 16.68 -19.68
CA GLY A 175 -11.41 16.55 -20.44
C GLY A 175 -11.23 16.67 -21.95
N ASN A 176 -10.22 17.43 -22.41
CA ASN A 176 -9.93 17.65 -23.83
C ASN A 176 -9.44 16.38 -24.56
N SER A 177 -8.90 15.39 -23.85
CA SER A 177 -8.46 14.11 -24.45
C SER A 177 -9.59 13.09 -24.60
N ILE A 178 -10.74 13.34 -23.95
CA ILE A 178 -11.92 12.47 -23.94
C ILE A 178 -12.97 12.96 -24.96
N GLU A 179 -12.79 14.14 -25.57
CA GLU A 179 -13.69 14.65 -26.62
C GLU A 179 -13.75 13.73 -27.85
N ASP A 180 -12.70 12.94 -28.14
CA ASP A 180 -12.71 11.94 -29.22
C ASP A 180 -13.51 10.66 -28.89
N TYR A 181 -13.91 10.46 -27.63
CA TYR A 181 -14.70 9.29 -27.18
C TYR A 181 -16.17 9.68 -26.88
N GLN A 182 -16.75 10.54 -27.70
CA GLN A 182 -18.13 11.06 -27.61
C GLN A 182 -19.24 9.98 -27.61
N LEU A 183 -18.95 8.71 -27.93
CA LEU A 183 -19.98 7.67 -28.06
C LEU A 183 -20.52 7.12 -26.72
N VAL A 184 -19.86 7.37 -25.57
CA VAL A 184 -20.29 6.82 -24.27
C VAL A 184 -20.70 7.92 -23.26
N CYS A 185 -20.36 9.19 -23.53
CA CYS A 185 -20.56 10.31 -22.58
C CYS A 185 -21.89 11.07 -22.75
N GLY A 186 -22.85 10.57 -23.52
CA GLY A 186 -24.09 11.30 -23.85
C GLY A 186 -25.11 11.49 -22.72
N LEU A 187 -24.90 10.94 -21.51
CA LEU A 187 -25.97 10.87 -20.49
C LEU A 187 -25.72 11.56 -19.14
N LEU A 188 -24.49 11.97 -18.77
CA LEU A 188 -24.20 12.69 -17.50
C LEU A 188 -22.85 13.43 -17.56
N PRO A 189 -22.58 14.44 -16.69
CA PRO A 189 -21.25 15.03 -16.47
C PRO A 189 -20.25 13.98 -15.92
N CYS A 190 -19.82 13.09 -16.80
CA CYS A 190 -19.13 11.84 -16.48
C CYS A 190 -17.68 12.07 -16.03
N SER A 191 -17.01 13.09 -16.54
CA SER A 191 -15.59 13.35 -16.29
C SER A 191 -15.30 13.70 -14.82
N ALA A 192 -16.11 14.57 -14.20
CA ALA A 192 -15.93 14.97 -12.80
C ALA A 192 -16.20 13.78 -11.85
N PHE A 193 -17.26 13.02 -12.10
CA PHE A 193 -17.59 11.84 -11.30
C PHE A 193 -16.54 10.73 -11.43
N LEU A 194 -16.06 10.44 -12.65
CA LEU A 194 -15.00 9.44 -12.88
C LEU A 194 -13.70 9.82 -12.17
N LYS A 195 -13.34 11.10 -12.18
CA LYS A 195 -12.16 11.61 -11.49
C LYS A 195 -12.26 11.41 -9.97
N GLU A 196 -13.41 11.74 -9.38
CA GLU A 196 -13.66 11.54 -7.96
C GLU A 196 -13.67 10.06 -7.55
N VAL A 197 -14.33 9.21 -8.34
CA VAL A 197 -14.37 7.75 -8.11
C VAL A 197 -12.98 7.13 -8.26
N ALA A 198 -12.20 7.54 -9.25
CA ALA A 198 -10.84 7.06 -9.45
C ALA A 198 -9.93 7.41 -8.25
N LEU A 199 -10.02 8.65 -7.74
CA LEU A 199 -9.27 9.04 -6.54
C LEU A 199 -9.72 8.28 -5.29
N PHE A 200 -11.02 8.05 -5.13
CA PHE A 200 -11.55 7.23 -4.04
C PHE A 200 -11.02 5.80 -4.12
N LEU A 201 -11.03 5.18 -5.31
CA LEU A 201 -10.50 3.83 -5.51
C LEU A 201 -8.99 3.76 -5.27
N ALA A 202 -8.22 4.75 -5.74
CA ALA A 202 -6.78 4.84 -5.48
C ALA A 202 -6.49 4.89 -3.97
N TRP A 203 -7.20 5.75 -3.24
CA TRP A 203 -7.07 5.83 -1.78
C TRP A 203 -7.51 4.53 -1.10
N TRP A 204 -8.61 3.92 -1.54
CA TRP A 204 -9.15 2.70 -0.95
C TRP A 204 -8.15 1.54 -1.02
N VAL A 205 -7.45 1.41 -2.15
CA VAL A 205 -6.37 0.43 -2.32
C VAL A 205 -5.25 0.66 -1.30
N VAL A 206 -4.80 1.92 -1.12
CA VAL A 206 -3.78 2.28 -0.12
C VAL A 206 -4.27 1.99 1.29
N PHE A 207 -5.52 2.33 1.60
CA PHE A 207 -6.10 2.17 2.93
C PHE A 207 -6.22 0.69 3.32
N ILE A 208 -6.79 -0.15 2.45
CA ILE A 208 -6.87 -1.60 2.68
C ILE A 208 -5.47 -2.18 2.86
N TRP A 209 -4.51 -1.79 2.02
CA TRP A 209 -3.14 -2.27 2.12
C TRP A 209 -2.46 -1.85 3.44
N ALA A 210 -2.69 -0.62 3.89
CA ALA A 210 -2.20 -0.11 5.17
C ALA A 210 -2.78 -0.91 6.37
N VAL A 211 -4.10 -1.14 6.38
CA VAL A 211 -4.75 -1.94 7.42
C VAL A 211 -4.24 -3.37 7.42
N TYR A 212 -4.18 -3.99 6.24
CA TYR A 212 -3.71 -5.36 6.08
C TYR A 212 -2.27 -5.55 6.58
N THR A 213 -1.35 -4.67 6.17
CA THR A 213 0.05 -4.71 6.61
C THR A 213 0.17 -4.48 8.11
N SER A 214 -0.55 -3.50 8.67
CA SER A 214 -0.55 -3.20 10.11
C SER A 214 -1.04 -4.36 10.96
N VAL A 215 -2.21 -4.95 10.61
CA VAL A 215 -2.77 -6.10 11.32
C VAL A 215 -1.81 -7.28 11.28
N THR A 216 -1.21 -7.54 10.12
CA THR A 216 -0.32 -8.68 9.97
C THR A 216 0.98 -8.50 10.76
N LEU A 217 1.54 -7.29 10.81
CA LEU A 217 2.71 -6.97 11.66
C LEU A 217 2.40 -7.12 13.14
N LEU A 218 1.21 -6.70 13.59
CA LEU A 218 0.77 -6.89 14.97
C LEU A 218 0.65 -8.38 15.32
N LEU A 219 0.10 -9.18 14.42
CA LEU A 219 -0.03 -10.64 14.62
C LEU A 219 1.33 -11.34 14.67
N PHE A 220 2.30 -10.92 13.85
CA PHE A 220 3.67 -11.43 13.92
C PHE A 220 4.36 -11.02 15.23
N ARG A 221 4.24 -9.77 15.67
CA ARG A 221 4.87 -9.29 16.91
C ARG A 221 4.25 -9.94 18.17
N ARG A 222 2.96 -10.30 18.14
CA ARG A 222 2.30 -11.03 19.24
C ARG A 222 2.51 -12.55 19.20
N GLY A 223 3.21 -13.08 18.20
CA GLY A 223 3.48 -14.52 18.09
C GLY A 223 2.26 -15.39 17.78
N ASN A 224 1.11 -14.80 17.42
CA ASN A 224 -0.11 -15.54 17.10
C ASN A 224 -0.04 -16.22 15.71
N LEU A 225 0.69 -15.62 14.76
CA LEU A 225 1.05 -16.27 13.51
C LEU A 225 2.33 -17.09 13.73
N TYR A 226 2.15 -18.34 14.18
CA TYR A 226 3.25 -19.26 14.41
C TYR A 226 4.01 -19.62 13.13
N VAL A 227 5.32 -19.63 13.29
CA VAL A 227 6.36 -20.05 12.34
C VAL A 227 6.18 -21.54 12.01
N SER A 228 5.86 -21.83 10.74
CA SER A 228 6.14 -23.12 10.10
C SER A 228 6.79 -22.91 8.73
#